data_AF-A0A1R4HH66-F1
#
_entry.id   AF-A0A1R4HH66-F1
#
_cell.length_a   1.000
_cell.length_b   1.000
_cell.length_c   1.000
_cell.angle_alpha   90.00
_cell.angle_beta   90.00
_cell.angle_gamma   90.00
#
_symmetry.space_group_name_H-M   'P 1'
#
loop_
_entity.id
_entity.type
_entity.pdbx_description
1 polymer ?
#
loop_
_entity_poly.entity_id
_entity_poly.type
_entity_poly.pdbx_seq_one_letter_code
_entity_poly.pdbx_strand_id
1 'polypeptide(L)' 'MRLPKYTNRFKRDVKLAEKRGRNMNKLREVIGLLLAGQPLPPVLNDHPLKGEWKPSRDVHIEPD' A
#
# COMPACT_ATOMS: atom_id res chain seq x y z
N MET A 1 7.94 3.28 15.71
CA MET A 1 6.82 3.68 14.81
C MET A 1 7.37 4.53 13.69
N ARG A 2 7.04 4.22 12.44
CA ARG A 2 7.42 5.04 11.28
C ARG A 2 6.43 6.21 11.11
N LEU A 3 6.86 7.29 10.46
CA LEU A 3 5.98 8.41 10.08
C LEU A 3 5.64 8.32 8.59
N PRO A 4 4.35 8.27 8.19
CA PRO A 4 3.99 8.19 6.79
C PRO A 4 4.16 9.54 6.09
N LYS A 5 4.62 9.52 4.85
CA LYS A 5 4.54 10.66 3.93
C LYS A 5 3.76 10.25 2.69
N TYR A 6 2.67 10.95 2.41
CA TYR A 6 1.78 10.65 1.29
C TYR A 6 2.02 11.62 0.13
N THR A 7 2.16 11.08 -1.07
CA THR A 7 2.20 11.90 -2.30
C THR A 7 0.81 12.41 -2.65
N ASN A 8 0.73 13.50 -3.43
CA ASN A 8 -0.56 13.99 -3.93
C ASN A 8 -1.24 12.97 -4.86
N ARG A 9 -0.46 12.18 -5.60
CA ARG A 9 -0.96 11.07 -6.42
C ARG A 9 -1.64 10.02 -5.54
N PHE A 10 -0.98 9.56 -4.48
CA PHE A 10 -1.57 8.61 -3.52
C PHE A 10 -2.91 9.10 -2.96
N LYS A 11 -3.00 10.36 -2.52
CA LYS A 11 -4.25 10.92 -2.00
C LYS A 11 -5.40 10.90 -3.03
N ARG A 12 -5.11 11.12 -4.31
CA ARG A 12 -6.11 11.02 -5.39
C ARG A 12 -6.53 9.57 -5.64
N ASP A 13 -5.57 8.66 -5.66
CA ASP A 13 -5.81 7.24 -5.92
C ASP A 13 -6.67 6.61 -4.80
N VAL A 14 -6.41 6.96 -3.54
CA VAL A 14 -7.24 6.55 -2.38
C VAL A 14 -8.68 7.03 -2.54
N LYS A 15 -8.90 8.31 -2.88
CA LYS A 15 -10.25 8.85 -3.09
C LYS A 15 -10.97 8.17 -4.25
N LEU A 16 -10.24 7.84 -5.31
CA LEU A 16 -10.81 7.13 -6.46
C LEU A 16 -11.17 5.68 -6.12
N ALA A 17 -10.33 4.98 -5.37
CA ALA A 17 -10.61 3.62 -4.89
C ALA A 17 -11.84 3.58 -3.97
N GLU A 18 -11.94 4.54 -3.05
CA GLU A 18 -13.11 4.72 -2.18
C GLU A 18 -14.38 4.98 -3.00
N LYS A 19 -14.32 5.89 -3.99
CA LYS A 19 -15.43 6.16 -4.91
C LYS A 19 -15.87 4.93 -5.72
N ARG A 20 -14.93 4.02 -6.02
CA ARG A 20 -15.19 2.76 -6.73
C ARG A 20 -15.72 1.65 -5.81
N GLY A 21 -15.95 1.93 -4.53
CA GLY A 21 -16.47 0.96 -3.57
C GLY A 21 -15.45 -0.11 -3.14
N ARG A 22 -14.15 0.17 -3.28
CA ARG A 22 -13.10 -0.75 -2.82
C ARG A 22 -13.09 -0.84 -1.29
N ASN A 23 -12.68 -1.99 -0.76
CA ASN A 23 -12.60 -2.17 0.69
C ASN A 23 -11.38 -1.43 1.26
N MET A 24 -11.61 -0.19 1.73
CA MET A 24 -10.57 0.67 2.27
C MET A 24 -9.99 0.19 3.60
N ASN A 25 -10.65 -0.75 4.30
CA ASN A 25 -10.12 -1.31 5.54
C ASN A 25 -8.88 -2.16 5.28
N LYS A 26 -8.84 -2.90 4.16
CA LYS A 26 -7.65 -3.66 3.75
C LYS A 26 -6.45 -2.73 3.55
N LEU A 27 -6.65 -1.59 2.88
CA LEU A 27 -5.59 -0.59 2.71
C LEU A 27 -5.09 -0.04 4.05
N ARG A 28 -6.01 0.28 4.98
CA ARG A 28 -5.65 0.80 6.31
C ARG A 28 -4.85 -0.22 7.12
N GLU A 29 -5.20 -1.50 7.05
CA GLU A 29 -4.50 -2.58 7.73
C GLU A 29 -3.04 -2.70 7.25
N VAL A 30 -2.84 -2.74 5.94
CA VAL A 30 -1.50 -2.80 5.34
C VAL A 30 -0.66 -1.58 5.74
N ILE A 31 -1.23 -0.37 5.70
CA ILE A 31 -0.54 0.84 6.18
C ILE A 31 -0.19 0.70 7.66
N GLY A 32 -1.08 0.17 8.49
CA GLY A 32 -0.82 -0.07 9.91
C GLY A 32 0.39 -0.98 10.15
N LEU A 33 0.47 -2.10 9.43
CA LEU A 33 1.61 -3.02 9.49
C LEU A 33 2.92 -2.33 9.07
N LEU A 34 2.88 -1.58 7.97
CA LEU A 34 4.03 -0.82 7.47
C LEU A 34 4.53 0.21 8.49
N LEU A 35 3.62 0.92 9.16
CA LEU A 35 3.94 1.93 10.18
C LEU A 35 4.46 1.31 11.48
N ALA A 36 3.95 0.13 11.85
CA ALA A 36 4.46 -0.66 12.95
C ALA A 36 5.85 -1.26 12.66
N GLY A 37 6.25 -1.34 11.39
CA GLY A 37 7.47 -2.02 10.97
C GLY A 37 7.36 -3.54 11.07
N GLN A 38 6.14 -4.06 11.06
CA GLN A 38 5.88 -5.49 11.09
C GLN A 38 6.05 -6.11 9.70
N PRO A 39 6.40 -7.41 9.62
CA PRO A 39 6.44 -8.12 8.35
C PRO A 39 5.04 -8.18 7.73
N LEU A 40 4.97 -8.01 6.41
CA LEU A 40 3.72 -8.15 5.67
C LEU A 40 3.37 -9.63 5.46
N PRO A 41 2.09 -10.02 5.59
CA PRO A 41 1.63 -11.35 5.26
C PRO A 41 1.98 -11.77 3.82
N PRO A 42 2.33 -13.05 3.56
CA PRO A 42 2.68 -13.54 2.23
C PRO A 42 1.59 -13.31 1.17
N VAL A 43 0.31 -13.29 1.57
CA VAL A 43 -0.83 -13.05 0.67
C VAL A 43 -0.78 -11.68 -0.01
N LEU A 44 -0.06 -10.72 0.58
CA LEU A 44 0.09 -9.39 0.00
C LEU A 44 1.18 -9.32 -1.08
N ASN A 45 1.88 -10.43 -1.38
CA ASN A 45 2.89 -10.53 -2.43
C ASN A 45 3.88 -9.36 -2.46
N ASP A 46 4.39 -8.95 -1.29
CA ASP A 46 5.29 -7.80 -1.15
C ASP A 46 6.64 -8.06 -1.85
N HIS A 47 6.94 -7.30 -2.90
CA HIS A 47 8.15 -7.48 -3.70
C HIS A 47 8.78 -6.15 -4.15
N PRO A 48 10.11 -6.09 -4.32
CA PRO A 48 10.76 -4.88 -4.83
C PRO A 48 10.43 -4.67 -6.31
N LEU A 49 10.17 -3.42 -6.69
CA LEU A 49 10.02 -3.05 -8.09
C LEU A 49 11.40 -2.93 -8.76
N LYS A 50 11.43 -3.04 -10.10
CA LYS A 50 12.65 -2.96 -10.92
C LYS A 50 12.73 -1.62 -11.68
N GLY A 51 13.90 -1.31 -12.23
CA GLY A 51 14.12 -0.10 -13.03
C GLY A 51 14.11 1.19 -12.20
N GLU A 52 13.46 2.24 -12.70
CA GLU A 52 13.32 3.53 -12.00
C GLU A 52 12.58 3.40 -10.66
N TRP A 53 11.82 2.32 -10.48
CA TRP A 53 11.08 2.01 -9.26
C TRP A 53 11.87 1.16 -8.27
N LYS A 54 13.18 0.94 -8.48
CA LYS A 54 14.06 0.20 -7.55
C LYS A 54 13.98 0.63 -6.07
N PRO A 55 13.79 1.93 -5.71
CA PRO A 55 13.63 2.29 -4.29
C PRO A 55 12.23 1.97 -3.73
N SER A 56 11.30 1.53 -4.58
CA SER A 56 9.90 1.27 -4.23
C SER A 56 9.60 -0.22 -4.15
N ARG A 57 8.52 -0.55 -3.46
CA ARG A 57 7.97 -1.90 -3.33
C ARG A 57 6.54 -1.91 -3.83
N ASP A 58 6.08 -3.07 -4.28
CA ASP A 58 4.69 -3.32 -4.64
C ASP A 58 4.05 -4.30 -3.66
N VAL A 59 2.79 -4.03 -3.29
CA VAL A 59 2.02 -4.78 -2.30
C VAL A 59 0.60 -4.94 -2.83
N HIS A 60 0.19 -6.19 -3.03
CA HIS A 60 -1.09 -6.56 -3.61
C HIS A 60 -2.16 -6.65 -2.50
N ILE A 61 -3.04 -5.66 -2.43
CA ILE A 61 -4.11 -5.60 -1.40
C ILE A 61 -5.32 -6.47 -1.80
N GLU A 62 -5.56 -6.59 -3.09
CA GLU A 62 -6.55 -7.50 -3.68
C GLU A 62 -5.84 -8.31 -4.77
N PRO A 63 -6.24 -9.58 -4.99
CA PRO A 63 -5.79 -10.32 -6.15
C PRO A 63 -6.27 -9.64 -7.43
N ASP A 64 -5.47 -9.77 -8.49
CA ASP A 64 -5.87 -9.35 -9.85
C ASP A 64 -7.01 -10.20 -10.40
#